data_AF-A0A1F3VHV4-F1
#
_entry.id   AF-A0A1F3VHV4-F1
#
_cell.length_a   1.000
_cell.length_b   1.000
_cell.length_c   1.000
_cell.angle_alpha   90.00
_cell.angle_beta   90.00
_cell.angle_gamma   90.00
#
_symmetry.space_group_name_H-M   'P 1'
#
loop_
_entity.id
_entity.type
_entity.pdbx_description
1 polymer ?
#
loop_
_entity_poly.entity_id
_entity_poly.type
_entity_poly.pdbx_seq_one_letter_code
_entity_poly.pdbx_strand_id
1 'polypeptide(L)'
;MQFFKFNLFLGIFWLSIACVLGAYTEQECLNRDFDLTISHKGQPFGLTQNILRLNKNKCVIYISSEKLKYIKNKWIIDTCREPVHIKRDSGSVEILKKNSVICSEDEKKIDYCKEYFEIWNVIQDYGLIFAEGEKGNLEEDHGKVFCAYDLVKKYLLNGVVFTRISNEQSLMPAEKNAEKPIVDAVKTEEQP
;
A
#
# COMPACT_ATOMS: atom_id res chain seq x y z
N MET A 1 56.06 45.91 -21.12
CA MET A 1 55.64 44.88 -20.14
C MET A 1 54.12 44.73 -20.26
N GLN A 2 53.67 43.63 -20.87
CA GLN A 2 52.25 43.34 -21.07
C GLN A 2 51.69 42.65 -19.82
N PHE A 3 50.63 43.23 -19.25
CA PHE A 3 49.89 42.63 -18.14
C PHE A 3 48.95 41.55 -18.69
N PHE A 4 49.22 40.29 -18.37
CA PHE A 4 48.29 39.19 -18.59
C PHE A 4 47.07 39.34 -17.66
N LYS A 5 45.94 39.77 -18.22
CA LYS A 5 44.62 39.64 -17.59
C LYS A 5 44.14 38.22 -17.83
N PHE A 6 44.37 37.33 -16.87
CA PHE A 6 43.85 35.95 -16.94
C PHE A 6 42.44 35.90 -16.34
N ASN A 7 41.51 35.41 -17.16
CA ASN A 7 40.08 35.26 -16.88
C ASN A 7 39.81 34.35 -15.66
N LEU A 8 39.37 34.94 -14.55
CA LEU A 8 38.77 34.22 -13.42
C LEU A 8 37.26 34.00 -13.67
N PHE A 9 36.90 33.33 -14.77
CA PHE A 9 35.48 33.10 -15.13
C PHE A 9 35.19 31.70 -15.68
N LEU A 10 36.01 30.70 -15.32
CA LEU A 10 35.86 29.31 -15.79
C LEU A 10 35.83 28.29 -14.63
N GLY A 11 35.36 28.69 -13.45
CA GLY A 11 35.33 27.85 -12.25
C GLY A 11 33.94 27.55 -11.67
N ILE A 12 32.84 27.87 -12.36
CA ILE A 12 31.46 27.75 -11.80
C ILE A 12 30.59 26.75 -12.59
N PHE A 13 31.09 26.14 -13.67
CA PHE A 13 30.23 25.35 -14.57
C PHE A 13 30.21 23.82 -14.33
N TRP A 14 30.74 23.32 -13.21
CA TRP A 14 30.90 21.86 -13.01
C TRP A 14 30.40 21.33 -11.65
N LEU A 15 29.43 21.99 -11.01
CA LEU A 15 28.80 21.42 -9.81
C LEU A 15 27.29 21.68 -9.72
N SER A 16 26.59 21.40 -10.81
CA SER A 16 25.13 21.23 -10.81
C SER A 16 24.80 19.77 -11.09
N ILE A 17 25.36 18.84 -10.31
CA ILE A 17 24.76 17.51 -10.21
C ILE A 17 23.49 17.72 -9.40
N ALA A 18 22.37 17.78 -10.11
CA ALA A 18 21.05 17.75 -9.51
C ALA A 18 20.99 16.52 -8.59
N CYS A 19 20.91 16.75 -7.28
CA CYS A 19 20.26 15.78 -6.40
C CYS A 19 18.80 15.72 -6.84
N VAL A 20 18.52 14.87 -7.82
CA VAL A 20 17.19 14.30 -7.97
C VAL A 20 17.05 13.40 -6.74
N LEU A 21 16.46 13.91 -5.67
CA LEU A 21 15.88 13.06 -4.64
C LEU A 21 14.84 12.21 -5.37
N GLY A 22 15.22 11.00 -5.76
CA GLY A 22 14.34 10.08 -6.44
C GLY A 22 13.15 9.78 -5.53
N ALA A 23 11.94 9.94 -6.05
CA ALA A 23 10.76 9.46 -5.35
C ALA A 23 10.91 7.95 -5.11
N TYR A 24 10.51 7.49 -3.92
CA TYR A 24 10.62 6.08 -3.58
C TYR A 24 9.86 5.18 -4.58
N THR A 25 10.33 3.95 -4.75
CA THR A 25 9.66 2.94 -5.60
C THR A 25 8.59 2.16 -4.84
N GLU A 26 7.63 1.55 -5.53
CA GLU A 26 6.63 0.69 -4.89
C GLU A 26 7.26 -0.43 -4.07
N GLN A 27 8.35 -1.03 -4.58
CA GLN A 27 9.07 -2.10 -3.90
C GLN A 27 9.78 -1.60 -2.63
N GLU A 28 10.34 -0.39 -2.65
CA GLU A 28 10.90 0.27 -1.47
C GLU A 28 9.82 0.50 -0.42
N CYS A 29 8.68 1.08 -0.82
CA CYS A 29 7.53 1.27 0.06
C CYS A 29 7.05 -0.06 0.66
N LEU A 30 6.88 -1.11 -0.15
CA LEU A 30 6.44 -2.43 0.31
C LEU A 30 7.42 -3.05 1.32
N ASN A 31 8.73 -2.87 1.12
CA ASN A 31 9.77 -3.42 2.00
C ASN A 31 10.11 -2.57 3.21
N ARG A 32 9.71 -1.29 3.23
CA ARG A 32 9.99 -0.37 4.33
C ARG A 32 9.07 -0.61 5.52
N ASP A 33 9.66 -0.61 6.71
CA ASP A 33 8.93 -0.59 7.98
C ASP A 33 8.87 0.84 8.52
N PHE A 34 7.75 1.22 9.12
CA PHE A 34 7.62 2.48 9.83
C PHE A 34 6.52 2.46 10.87
N ASP A 35 6.65 3.33 11.86
CA ASP A 35 5.62 3.65 12.84
C ASP A 35 5.50 5.17 12.91
N LEU A 36 4.28 5.69 12.74
CA LEU A 36 4.01 7.11 12.78
C LEU A 36 2.67 7.37 13.48
N THR A 37 2.61 8.50 14.16
CA THR A 37 1.38 9.02 14.77
C THR A 37 1.18 10.46 14.33
N ILE A 38 0.09 10.72 13.61
CA ILE A 38 -0.33 12.07 13.22
C ILE A 38 -1.49 12.48 14.11
N SER A 39 -1.46 13.72 14.54
CA SER A 39 -2.44 14.28 15.45
C SER A 39 -2.74 15.72 15.07
N HIS A 40 -4.01 16.04 14.94
CA HIS A 40 -4.44 17.40 14.65
C HIS A 40 -5.73 17.75 15.42
N LYS A 41 -6.02 19.04 15.51
CA LYS A 41 -7.23 19.54 16.16
C LYS A 41 -8.46 19.23 15.30
N GLY A 42 -9.53 18.75 15.94
CA GLY A 42 -10.83 18.47 15.33
C GLY A 42 -11.77 19.69 15.31
N GLN A 43 -12.67 19.72 14.34
CA GLN A 43 -13.73 20.75 14.21
C GLN A 43 -14.96 20.40 15.08
N PRO A 44 -15.82 21.37 15.42
CA PRO A 44 -15.65 22.83 15.42
C PRO A 44 -15.03 23.29 16.76
N PHE A 45 -14.16 24.31 16.77
CA PHE A 45 -13.46 24.87 17.97
C PHE A 45 -12.14 24.22 18.41
N GLY A 46 -11.68 23.12 17.81
CA GLY A 46 -10.34 22.58 18.12
C GLY A 46 -10.21 22.02 19.54
N LEU A 47 -11.32 21.83 20.26
CA LEU A 47 -11.38 21.29 21.61
C LEU A 47 -11.16 19.77 21.65
N THR A 48 -11.25 19.13 20.48
CA THR A 48 -11.05 17.70 20.32
C THR A 48 -9.87 17.43 19.41
N GLN A 49 -9.33 16.22 19.48
CA GLN A 49 -8.16 15.81 18.73
C GLN A 49 -8.54 14.58 17.90
N ASN A 50 -8.13 14.60 16.64
CA ASN A 50 -8.15 13.43 15.78
C ASN A 50 -6.73 12.88 15.74
N ILE A 51 -6.59 11.59 15.94
CA ILE A 51 -5.31 10.89 15.95
C ILE A 51 -5.38 9.77 14.92
N LEU A 52 -4.38 9.69 14.05
CA LEU A 52 -4.10 8.56 13.18
C LEU A 52 -2.79 7.92 13.63
N ARG A 53 -2.76 6.62 13.80
CA ARG A 53 -1.52 5.85 13.93
C ARG A 53 -1.44 4.85 12.79
N LEU A 54 -0.30 4.87 12.10
CA LEU A 54 0.04 3.91 11.07
C LEU A 54 1.30 3.17 11.51
N ASN A 55 1.20 1.85 11.64
CA ASN A 55 2.35 0.98 11.82
C ASN A 55 2.37 0.03 10.64
N LYS A 56 3.45 0.07 9.87
CA LYS A 56 3.66 -0.82 8.73
C LYS A 56 4.85 -1.73 9.04
N ASN A 57 4.59 -3.01 8.96
CA ASN A 57 5.59 -4.06 8.99
C ASN A 57 5.50 -4.84 7.68
N LYS A 58 6.34 -4.47 6.71
CA LYS A 58 6.36 -5.04 5.36
C LYS A 58 4.96 -4.97 4.72
N CYS A 59 4.33 -6.12 4.46
CA CYS A 59 3.00 -6.18 3.84
C CYS A 59 1.85 -5.84 4.79
N VAL A 60 2.09 -5.86 6.11
CA VAL A 60 1.04 -5.71 7.11
C VAL A 60 0.99 -4.26 7.57
N ILE A 61 -0.15 -3.63 7.34
CA ILE A 61 -0.43 -2.24 7.71
C ILE A 61 -1.49 -2.24 8.81
N TYR A 62 -1.08 -1.80 9.99
CA TYR A 62 -1.95 -1.52 11.12
C TYR A 62 -2.36 -0.06 11.06
N ILE A 63 -3.67 0.17 11.01
CA ILE A 63 -4.26 1.50 10.94
C ILE A 63 -5.14 1.65 12.17
N SER A 64 -4.91 2.69 12.96
CA SER A 64 -5.82 3.02 14.05
C SER A 64 -6.16 4.49 14.03
N SER A 65 -7.42 4.80 14.31
CA SER A 65 -7.87 6.18 14.45
C SER A 65 -8.60 6.39 15.76
N GLU A 66 -8.42 7.58 16.32
CA GLU A 66 -9.13 8.06 17.48
C GLU A 66 -9.75 9.42 17.15
N LYS A 67 -11.07 9.52 17.33
CA LYS A 67 -11.84 10.76 17.13
C LYS A 67 -12.62 11.07 18.41
N LEU A 68 -12.56 12.33 18.84
CA LEU A 68 -13.23 12.81 20.06
C LEU A 68 -12.88 12.00 21.33
N LYS A 69 -11.72 11.31 21.38
CA LYS A 69 -11.30 10.36 22.44
C LYS A 69 -12.16 9.09 22.64
N TYR A 70 -13.39 9.07 22.13
CA TYR A 70 -14.34 7.97 22.36
C TYR A 70 -14.51 7.05 21.15
N ILE A 71 -14.32 7.56 19.93
CA ILE A 71 -14.47 6.78 18.70
C ILE A 71 -13.10 6.23 18.35
N LYS A 72 -12.92 4.92 18.54
CA LYS A 72 -11.66 4.23 18.25
C LYS A 72 -11.91 3.16 17.20
N ASN A 73 -11.16 3.23 16.12
CA ASN A 73 -11.17 2.21 15.08
C ASN A 73 -9.79 1.60 14.94
N LYS A 74 -9.74 0.31 14.57
CA LYS A 74 -8.52 -0.42 14.30
C LYS A 74 -8.74 -1.36 13.12
N TRP A 75 -7.77 -1.34 12.20
CA TRP A 75 -7.75 -2.18 11.02
C TRP A 75 -6.37 -2.81 10.85
N ILE A 76 -6.37 -4.03 10.30
CA ILE A 76 -5.17 -4.74 9.90
C ILE A 76 -5.34 -5.15 8.44
N ILE A 77 -4.47 -4.64 7.58
CA ILE A 77 -4.47 -4.90 6.14
C ILE A 77 -3.19 -5.65 5.80
N ASP A 78 -3.30 -6.90 5.34
CA ASP A 78 -2.19 -7.71 4.84
C ASP A 78 -2.20 -7.70 3.32
N THR A 79 -1.39 -6.84 2.71
CA THR A 79 -1.46 -6.56 1.27
C THR A 79 -0.86 -7.66 0.40
N CYS A 80 -0.20 -8.66 1.01
CA CYS A 80 0.44 -9.78 0.31
C CYS A 80 -0.34 -11.09 0.45
N ARG A 81 -1.57 -11.05 0.97
CA ARG A 81 -2.38 -12.24 1.23
C ARG A 81 -3.69 -12.21 0.46
N GLU A 82 -4.06 -13.38 -0.06
CA GLU A 82 -5.39 -13.64 -0.62
C GLU A 82 -6.31 -14.38 0.38
N PRO A 83 -7.64 -14.22 0.26
CA PRO A 83 -8.33 -13.27 -0.62
C PRO A 83 -8.17 -11.83 -0.13
N VAL A 84 -8.46 -10.83 -0.96
CA VAL A 84 -8.45 -9.42 -0.54
C VAL A 84 -9.47 -9.21 0.59
N HIS A 85 -9.02 -8.68 1.73
CA HIS A 85 -9.85 -8.57 2.93
C HIS A 85 -9.39 -7.44 3.86
N ILE A 86 -10.32 -7.00 4.71
CA ILE A 86 -10.10 -6.07 5.82
C ILE A 86 -10.32 -6.84 7.12
N LYS A 87 -9.37 -6.78 8.05
CA LYS A 87 -9.60 -7.22 9.43
C LYS A 87 -9.90 -5.99 10.27
N ARG A 88 -11.10 -5.94 10.85
CA ARG A 88 -11.53 -4.88 11.77
C ARG A 88 -11.45 -5.39 13.20
N ASP A 89 -10.91 -4.58 14.10
CA ASP A 89 -10.90 -4.86 15.55
C ASP A 89 -11.73 -3.80 16.28
N SER A 90 -12.96 -4.19 16.62
CA SER A 90 -13.94 -3.39 17.38
C SER A 90 -14.30 -4.05 18.72
N GLY A 91 -13.39 -4.85 19.29
CA GLY A 91 -13.61 -5.68 20.48
C GLY A 91 -13.81 -7.17 20.17
N SER A 92 -14.16 -7.48 18.93
CA SER A 92 -14.06 -8.81 18.32
C SER A 92 -13.48 -8.65 16.91
N VAL A 93 -12.64 -9.61 16.47
CA VAL A 93 -12.04 -9.56 15.14
C VAL A 93 -13.09 -9.94 14.09
N GLU A 94 -13.41 -9.00 13.21
CA GLU A 94 -14.29 -9.19 12.06
C GLU A 94 -13.46 -9.19 10.77
N ILE A 95 -13.82 -10.06 9.82
CA ILE A 95 -13.12 -10.18 8.53
C ILE A 95 -14.09 -9.88 7.40
N LEU A 96 -13.90 -8.74 6.75
CA LEU A 96 -14.68 -8.33 5.58
C LEU A 96 -13.90 -8.69 4.32
N LYS A 97 -14.40 -9.65 3.55
CA LYS A 97 -13.77 -10.06 2.29
C LYS A 97 -14.28 -9.19 1.15
N LYS A 98 -13.38 -8.86 0.23
CA LYS A 98 -13.75 -8.20 -1.03
C LYS A 98 -14.66 -9.12 -1.82
N ASN A 99 -15.82 -8.61 -2.22
CA ASN A 99 -16.69 -9.26 -3.19
C ASN A 99 -16.32 -8.79 -4.62
N SER A 100 -17.01 -9.31 -5.63
CA SER A 100 -16.74 -8.96 -7.04
C SER A 100 -17.15 -7.52 -7.43
N VAL A 101 -17.46 -6.67 -6.45
CA VAL A 101 -18.00 -5.32 -6.67
C VAL A 101 -16.88 -4.28 -6.59
N ILE A 102 -16.93 -3.26 -7.45
CA ILE A 102 -15.94 -2.19 -7.52
C ILE A 102 -16.45 -0.99 -6.73
N CYS A 103 -16.01 -0.87 -5.47
CA CYS A 103 -16.48 0.17 -4.55
C CYS A 103 -16.58 1.56 -5.16
N SER A 104 -17.82 1.97 -5.40
CA SER A 104 -18.22 3.32 -5.80
C SER A 104 -19.02 4.00 -4.68
N GLU A 105 -19.29 5.30 -4.82
CA GLU A 105 -20.06 6.06 -3.83
C GLU A 105 -21.45 5.45 -3.55
N ASP A 106 -22.10 4.90 -4.59
CA ASP A 106 -23.42 4.26 -4.48
C ASP A 106 -23.39 2.92 -3.72
N GLU A 107 -22.20 2.31 -3.62
CA GLU A 107 -21.99 0.99 -3.04
C GLU A 107 -21.52 1.03 -1.58
N LYS A 108 -21.54 2.21 -0.94
CA LYS A 108 -21.32 2.36 0.51
C LYS A 108 -22.29 1.56 1.39
N LYS A 109 -23.30 0.93 0.79
CA LYS A 109 -24.23 -0.01 1.44
C LYS A 109 -23.62 -1.42 1.65
N ILE A 110 -22.56 -1.76 0.91
CA ILE A 110 -21.84 -3.02 1.06
C ILE A 110 -20.81 -2.84 2.19
N ASP A 111 -20.84 -3.72 3.19
CA ASP A 111 -20.01 -3.60 4.39
C ASP A 111 -18.51 -3.44 4.07
N TYR A 112 -18.00 -4.23 3.13
CA TYR A 112 -16.62 -4.11 2.66
C TYR A 112 -16.32 -2.71 2.10
N CYS A 113 -17.19 -2.17 1.24
CA CYS A 113 -16.97 -0.85 0.62
C CYS A 113 -17.13 0.28 1.63
N LYS A 114 -18.09 0.18 2.54
CA LYS A 114 -18.25 1.10 3.66
C LYS A 114 -16.95 1.18 4.47
N GLU A 115 -16.41 0.02 4.82
CA GLU A 115 -15.18 -0.06 5.61
C GLU A 115 -13.97 0.48 4.84
N TYR A 116 -13.86 0.15 3.55
CA TYR A 116 -12.84 0.71 2.68
C TYR A 116 -12.88 2.24 2.67
N PHE A 117 -14.06 2.85 2.47
CA PHE A 117 -14.19 4.30 2.47
C PHE A 117 -13.88 4.93 3.83
N GLU A 118 -14.19 4.24 4.94
CA GLU A 118 -13.82 4.70 6.28
C GLU A 118 -12.30 4.74 6.44
N ILE A 119 -11.60 3.66 6.08
CA ILE A 119 -10.13 3.59 6.09
C ILE A 119 -9.52 4.67 5.18
N TRP A 120 -10.04 4.78 3.96
CA TRP A 120 -9.60 5.72 2.94
C TRP A 120 -9.68 7.17 3.42
N ASN A 121 -10.81 7.54 4.02
CA ASN A 121 -11.02 8.89 4.56
C ASN A 121 -10.12 9.13 5.77
N VAL A 122 -9.93 8.14 6.64
CA VAL A 122 -9.02 8.27 7.79
C VAL A 122 -7.58 8.53 7.34
N ILE A 123 -7.06 7.77 6.36
CA ILE A 123 -5.68 7.97 5.88
C ILE A 123 -5.51 9.33 5.19
N GLN A 124 -6.48 9.77 4.39
CA GLN A 124 -6.41 11.08 3.74
C GLN A 124 -6.60 12.22 4.72
N ASP A 125 -7.74 12.23 5.42
CA ASP A 125 -8.19 13.38 6.18
C ASP A 125 -7.40 13.54 7.47
N TYR A 126 -6.94 12.44 8.10
CA TYR A 126 -6.16 12.52 9.34
C TYR A 126 -4.65 12.31 9.10
N GLY A 127 -4.30 11.76 7.94
CA GLY A 127 -2.92 11.53 7.54
C GLY A 127 -2.46 12.55 6.50
N LEU A 128 -2.76 12.30 5.22
CA LEU A 128 -2.16 13.03 4.09
C LEU A 128 -2.32 14.56 4.17
N ILE A 129 -3.47 15.05 4.65
CA ILE A 129 -3.70 16.50 4.78
C ILE A 129 -2.77 17.14 5.82
N PHE A 130 -2.37 16.39 6.86
CA PHE A 130 -1.67 16.92 8.04
C PHE A 130 -0.25 16.40 8.22
N ALA A 131 0.16 15.41 7.44
CA ALA A 131 1.52 14.86 7.48
C ALA A 131 2.52 15.87 6.92
N GLU A 132 3.63 16.07 7.63
CA GLU A 132 4.68 16.99 7.22
C GLU A 132 5.71 16.31 6.30
N GLY A 133 6.33 17.11 5.45
CA GLY A 133 7.43 16.69 4.60
C GLY A 133 7.05 16.33 3.16
N GLU A 134 8.03 15.81 2.44
CA GLU A 134 7.97 15.43 1.05
C GLU A 134 7.31 14.06 0.87
N LYS A 135 6.26 14.04 0.04
CA LYS A 135 5.54 12.84 -0.38
C LYS A 135 6.46 11.75 -0.96
N GLY A 136 7.54 12.12 -1.63
CA GLY A 136 8.45 11.20 -2.30
C GLY A 136 9.50 10.56 -1.38
N ASN A 137 9.56 10.96 -0.10
CA ASN A 137 10.61 10.56 0.83
C ASN A 137 10.05 9.68 1.97
N LEU A 138 10.42 8.39 2.02
CA LEU A 138 9.97 7.45 3.06
C LEU A 138 10.55 7.74 4.46
N GLU A 139 11.53 8.63 4.58
CA GLU A 139 12.02 9.08 5.88
C GLU A 139 11.08 10.12 6.52
N GLU A 140 10.29 10.81 5.69
CA GLU A 140 9.38 11.87 6.11
C GLU A 140 7.95 11.34 6.30
N ASP A 141 7.19 11.99 7.17
CA ASP A 141 5.89 11.49 7.60
C ASP A 141 4.88 11.49 6.45
N HIS A 142 4.90 12.51 5.59
CA HIS A 142 4.06 12.55 4.39
C HIS A 142 4.37 11.39 3.44
N GLY A 143 5.64 11.07 3.19
CA GLY A 143 6.00 9.94 2.35
C GLY A 143 5.59 8.58 2.95
N LYS A 144 5.71 8.40 4.27
CA LYS A 144 5.23 7.19 4.97
C LYS A 144 3.71 7.03 4.85
N VAL A 145 2.95 8.09 5.09
CA VAL A 145 1.49 8.06 4.96
C VAL A 145 1.08 7.80 3.52
N PHE A 146 1.74 8.45 2.55
CA PHE A 146 1.46 8.24 1.14
C PHE A 146 1.78 6.82 0.68
N CYS A 147 2.84 6.21 1.21
CA CYS A 147 3.15 4.80 1.01
C CYS A 147 2.02 3.89 1.53
N ALA A 148 1.54 4.11 2.77
CA ALA A 148 0.42 3.34 3.31
C ALA A 148 -0.86 3.53 2.49
N TYR A 149 -1.19 4.77 2.13
CA TYR A 149 -2.34 5.13 1.29
C TYR A 149 -2.33 4.38 -0.04
N ASP A 150 -1.21 4.40 -0.76
CA ASP A 150 -1.12 3.81 -2.09
C ASP A 150 -1.23 2.27 -2.05
N LEU A 151 -0.56 1.62 -1.09
CA LEU A 151 -0.68 0.17 -0.89
C LEU A 151 -2.10 -0.25 -0.52
N VAL A 152 -2.74 0.47 0.42
CA VAL A 152 -4.12 0.21 0.84
C VAL A 152 -5.10 0.41 -0.33
N LYS A 153 -4.92 1.46 -1.14
CA LYS A 153 -5.73 1.70 -2.34
C LYS A 153 -5.63 0.53 -3.30
N LYS A 154 -4.41 0.19 -3.71
CA LYS A 154 -4.16 -0.83 -4.71
C LYS A 154 -4.68 -2.19 -4.25
N TYR A 155 -4.46 -2.54 -2.99
CA TYR A 155 -4.96 -3.79 -2.43
C TYR A 155 -6.48 -3.79 -2.29
N LEU A 156 -7.07 -2.86 -1.53
CA LEU A 156 -8.50 -2.91 -1.21
C LEU A 156 -9.39 -2.50 -2.38
N LEU A 157 -9.07 -1.42 -3.09
CA LEU A 157 -9.88 -0.93 -4.20
C LEU A 157 -9.60 -1.69 -5.50
N ASN A 158 -8.32 -1.85 -5.86
CA ASN A 158 -7.96 -2.44 -7.16
C ASN A 158 -7.79 -3.96 -7.10
N GLY A 159 -7.70 -4.55 -5.90
CA GLY A 159 -7.53 -5.99 -5.74
C GLY A 159 -6.11 -6.48 -6.03
N VAL A 160 -5.11 -5.60 -6.00
CA VAL A 160 -3.71 -5.94 -6.26
C VAL A 160 -3.10 -6.61 -5.04
N VAL A 161 -2.65 -7.85 -5.20
CA VAL A 161 -1.91 -8.59 -4.17
C VAL A 161 -0.43 -8.45 -4.44
N PHE A 162 0.31 -7.94 -3.45
CA PHE A 162 1.72 -7.63 -3.62
C PHE A 162 2.61 -8.84 -3.36
N THR A 163 3.75 -8.89 -4.04
CA THR A 163 4.84 -9.82 -3.74
C THR A 163 6.08 -9.05 -3.31
N ARG A 164 6.80 -9.60 -2.33
CA ARG A 164 8.07 -9.04 -1.85
C ARG A 164 9.29 -9.62 -2.55
N ILE A 165 9.10 -10.60 -3.42
CA ILE A 165 10.18 -11.22 -4.17
C ILE A 165 10.55 -10.26 -5.31
N SER A 166 11.74 -9.67 -5.23
CA SER A 166 12.37 -9.04 -6.39
C SER A 166 12.58 -10.14 -7.44
N ASN A 167 12.07 -9.93 -8.65
CA ASN A 167 12.18 -10.83 -9.80
C ASN A 167 13.50 -11.63 -9.81
N GLU A 168 13.49 -12.89 -9.38
CA GLU A 168 14.44 -13.91 -9.84
C GLU A 168 14.14 -15.36 -9.43
N GLN A 169 13.22 -15.63 -8.49
CA GLN A 169 12.74 -17.01 -8.26
C GLN A 169 11.24 -17.02 -8.02
N SER A 170 10.49 -17.02 -9.12
CA SER A 170 9.10 -17.44 -9.12
C SER A 170 9.08 -18.94 -8.77
N LEU A 171 8.86 -19.26 -7.50
CA LEU A 171 8.45 -20.58 -7.05
C LEU A 171 7.02 -20.83 -7.56
N MET A 172 6.90 -21.12 -8.85
CA MET A 172 5.68 -21.74 -9.34
C MET A 172 5.65 -23.17 -8.79
N PRO A 173 4.55 -23.62 -8.15
CA PRO A 173 4.37 -25.03 -7.88
C PRO A 173 4.34 -25.76 -9.23
N ALA A 174 5.22 -26.74 -9.39
CA ALA A 174 5.32 -27.54 -10.61
C ALA A 174 3.93 -28.01 -11.03
N GLU A 175 3.52 -27.66 -12.25
CA GLU A 175 2.36 -28.26 -12.89
C GLU A 175 2.56 -29.78 -12.87
N LYS A 176 1.72 -30.47 -12.09
CA LYS A 176 1.66 -31.93 -12.15
C LYS A 176 1.19 -32.27 -13.56
N ASN A 177 2.11 -32.81 -14.35
CA ASN A 177 1.82 -33.42 -15.64
C ASN A 177 0.54 -34.25 -15.53
N ALA A 178 -0.47 -33.88 -16.33
CA ALA A 178 -1.66 -34.69 -16.50
C ALA A 178 -1.24 -36.01 -17.15
N GLU A 179 -1.20 -37.06 -16.35
CA GLU A 179 -1.03 -38.43 -16.77
C GLU A 179 -2.18 -38.78 -17.73
N LYS A 180 -1.86 -39.00 -19.01
CA LYS A 180 -2.84 -39.49 -19.99
C LYS A 180 -3.32 -40.87 -19.55
N PRO A 181 -4.63 -41.17 -19.55
CA PRO A 181 -5.09 -42.52 -19.30
C PRO A 181 -4.68 -43.42 -20.47
N ILE A 182 -4.05 -44.53 -20.11
CA ILE A 182 -3.76 -45.69 -20.94
C ILE A 182 -5.10 -46.33 -21.32
N VAL A 183 -5.37 -46.45 -22.62
CA VAL A 183 -6.50 -47.23 -23.14
C VAL A 183 -5.94 -48.53 -23.74
N ASP A 184 -5.92 -49.57 -22.93
CA ASP A 184 -5.98 -50.98 -23.37
C ASP A 184 -7.43 -51.44 -23.17
N ALA A 185 -8.07 -52.31 -23.93
CA ALA A 185 -7.91 -52.97 -25.22
C ALA A 185 -9.30 -53.56 -25.54
N VAL A 186 -9.52 -54.12 -26.74
CA VAL A 186 -10.15 -55.45 -26.97
C VAL A 186 -10.55 -55.61 -28.45
N LYS A 187 -10.02 -56.69 -29.04
CA LYS A 187 -10.30 -57.28 -30.36
C LYS A 187 -11.59 -58.10 -30.36
N THR A 188 -12.21 -58.20 -31.54
CA THR A 188 -12.81 -59.44 -32.16
C THR A 188 -13.08 -59.12 -33.65
N GLU A 189 -12.41 -59.72 -34.64
CA GLU A 189 -12.75 -60.98 -35.38
C GLU A 189 -14.21 -60.96 -35.92
N GLU A 190 -14.57 -61.26 -37.18
CA GLU A 190 -14.01 -62.13 -38.22
C GLU A 190 -14.72 -61.84 -39.58
N GLN A 191 -14.04 -62.14 -40.70
CA GLN A 191 -14.52 -62.12 -42.10
C GLN A 191 -15.52 -63.27 -42.40
N PRO A 192 -16.30 -63.23 -43.51
CA PRO A 192 -15.80 -63.51 -44.88
C PRO A 192 -15.77 -62.29 -45.81
#